data_AF-A0A1E5RC60-F1
#
_entry.id   AF-A0A1E5RC60-F1
#
_cell.length_a   1.000
_cell.length_b   1.000
_cell.length_c   1.000
_cell.angle_alpha   90.00
_cell.angle_beta   90.00
_cell.angle_gamma   90.00
#
_symmetry.space_group_name_H-M   'P 1'
#
loop_
_entity.id
_entity.type
_entity.pdbx_description
1 polymer ?
#
loop_
_entity_poly.entity_id
_entity_poly.type
_entity_poly.pdbx_seq_one_letter_code
_entity_poly.pdbx_strand_id
1 'polypeptide(L)'
;MEYNIYVTVGATIPFDGIVETLFDDSQENLFKHLATLHEKEKLTVNLVVQCGSTYQQLFSKYMNNQFKESTVDKQGKELIHILNTNDYRNKSISVNDKLRVNVIFFNLSTNINKLLSILNPNLVITHAGTGSLLDAMNIQNVKILTVVNTSLMNNHQLEIAVKFEEYGVVTCCKDLLEFKKEIQRGSVFTIKKETGKKEMTRGFNKSFNDDILLF
;
A
#
# COMPACT_ATOMS: atom_id res chain seq x y z
N MET A 1 -14.89 -2.97 -12.93
CA MET A 1 -14.52 -2.09 -11.80
C MET A 1 -13.04 -2.24 -11.51
N GLU A 2 -12.41 -1.20 -10.98
CA GLU A 2 -10.99 -1.21 -10.61
C GLU A 2 -10.83 -0.99 -9.11
N TYR A 3 -9.85 -1.67 -8.51
CA TYR A 3 -9.44 -1.47 -7.13
C TYR A 3 -7.92 -1.36 -7.07
N ASN A 4 -7.44 -0.20 -6.69
CA ASN A 4 -6.03 0.17 -6.79
C ASN A 4 -5.40 0.17 -5.40
N ILE A 5 -4.31 -0.59 -5.24
CA ILE A 5 -3.57 -0.73 -3.99
C ILE A 5 -2.15 -0.28 -4.25
N TYR A 6 -1.67 0.66 -3.45
CA TYR A 6 -0.28 1.08 -3.44
C TYR A 6 0.40 0.63 -2.16
N VAL A 7 1.54 -0.03 -2.28
CA VAL A 7 2.33 -0.51 -1.14
C VAL A 7 3.73 0.09 -1.21
N THR A 8 4.23 0.65 -0.12
CA THR A 8 5.59 1.17 -0.04
C THR A 8 6.28 0.76 1.26
N VAL A 9 7.38 0.01 1.13
CA VAL A 9 8.18 -0.48 2.28
C VAL A 9 9.39 0.40 2.60
N GLY A 10 9.46 1.59 1.99
CA GLY A 10 10.58 2.51 2.15
C GLY A 10 11.75 2.17 1.25
N ALA A 11 12.50 3.21 0.86
CA ALA A 11 13.65 3.05 -0.03
C ALA A 11 14.96 2.73 0.72
N THR A 12 15.09 3.21 1.97
CA THR A 12 16.38 3.24 2.68
C THR A 12 16.58 2.05 3.62
N ILE A 13 15.50 1.58 4.27
CA ILE A 13 15.52 0.37 5.10
C ILE A 13 14.36 -0.50 4.63
N PRO A 14 14.62 -1.54 3.83
CA PRO A 14 13.56 -2.36 3.26
C PRO A 14 12.82 -3.06 4.40
N PHE A 15 11.54 -2.73 4.56
CA PHE A 15 10.65 -3.42 5.48
C PHE A 15 9.86 -4.48 4.73
N ASP A 16 10.61 -5.45 4.18
CA ASP A 16 10.07 -6.52 3.33
C ASP A 16 8.97 -7.31 4.04
N GLY A 17 8.98 -7.37 5.38
CA GLY A 17 7.96 -8.02 6.19
C GLY A 17 6.52 -7.61 5.88
N ILE A 18 6.27 -6.38 5.38
CA ILE A 18 4.92 -5.98 4.90
C ILE A 18 4.56 -6.77 3.65
N VAL A 19 5.46 -6.82 2.67
CA VAL A 19 5.26 -7.57 1.42
C VAL A 19 5.17 -9.06 1.74
N GLU A 20 6.06 -9.56 2.59
CA GLU A 20 6.01 -10.95 3.02
C GLU A 20 4.68 -11.26 3.71
N THR A 21 4.21 -10.46 4.65
CA THR A 21 2.90 -10.69 5.29
C THR A 21 1.73 -10.60 4.30
N LEU A 22 1.83 -9.73 3.29
CA LEU A 22 0.80 -9.60 2.23
C LEU A 22 0.71 -10.86 1.36
N PHE A 23 1.83 -11.56 1.12
CA PHE A 23 1.94 -12.66 0.16
C PHE A 23 2.23 -14.06 0.77
N ASP A 24 3.02 -14.19 1.85
CA ASP A 24 3.45 -15.46 2.47
C ASP A 24 2.38 -16.11 3.35
N ASP A 25 1.47 -15.34 3.97
CA ASP A 25 0.68 -15.85 5.09
C ASP A 25 -0.59 -16.63 4.68
N SER A 26 -0.35 -17.73 3.96
CA SER A 26 -1.28 -18.76 3.47
C SER A 26 -1.86 -18.52 2.07
N GLN A 27 -0.99 -18.39 1.05
CA GLN A 27 -1.19 -18.48 -0.42
C GLN A 27 -2.40 -17.81 -1.12
N GLU A 28 -3.48 -17.38 -0.46
CA GLU A 28 -4.67 -16.85 -1.16
C GLU A 28 -5.49 -15.81 -0.36
N ASN A 29 -5.07 -15.32 0.81
CA ASN A 29 -5.95 -14.43 1.59
C ASN A 29 -6.16 -13.06 0.93
N LEU A 30 -5.11 -12.41 0.40
CA LEU A 30 -5.29 -11.14 -0.32
C LEU A 30 -6.24 -11.33 -1.50
N PHE A 31 -5.98 -12.31 -2.36
CA PHE A 31 -6.81 -12.55 -3.54
C PHE A 31 -8.21 -13.04 -3.20
N LYS A 32 -8.40 -13.82 -2.13
CA LYS A 32 -9.72 -14.23 -1.61
C LYS A 32 -10.52 -13.02 -1.14
N HIS A 33 -9.93 -12.16 -0.30
CA HIS A 33 -10.62 -10.96 0.16
C HIS A 33 -10.97 -10.05 -1.02
N LEU A 34 -10.04 -9.85 -1.96
CA LEU A 34 -10.32 -9.09 -3.19
C LEU A 34 -11.42 -9.72 -4.04
N ALA A 35 -11.48 -11.06 -4.12
CA ALA A 35 -12.54 -11.76 -4.84
C ALA A 35 -13.91 -11.57 -4.17
N THR A 36 -13.95 -11.46 -2.84
CA THR A 36 -15.20 -11.20 -2.09
C THR A 36 -15.68 -9.75 -2.17
N LEU A 37 -14.84 -8.80 -2.61
CA LEU A 37 -15.23 -7.39 -2.69
C LEU A 37 -16.36 -7.14 -3.69
N HIS A 38 -16.43 -7.91 -4.79
CA HIS A 38 -17.43 -7.71 -5.83
C HIS A 38 -17.84 -9.03 -6.50
N GLU A 39 -18.94 -9.61 -6.04
CA GLU A 39 -19.48 -10.86 -6.61
C GLU A 39 -20.18 -10.66 -7.97
N LYS A 40 -20.64 -9.43 -8.26
CA LYS A 40 -21.55 -9.13 -9.38
C LYS A 40 -20.88 -8.63 -10.67
N GLU A 41 -19.66 -8.09 -10.60
CA GLU A 41 -18.97 -7.51 -11.75
C GLU A 41 -17.52 -7.98 -11.85
N LYS A 42 -16.92 -7.84 -13.05
CA LYS A 42 -15.48 -8.08 -13.23
C LYS A 42 -14.68 -7.01 -12.49
N LEU A 43 -13.77 -7.46 -11.64
CA LEU A 43 -12.88 -6.63 -10.84
C LEU A 43 -11.44 -6.78 -11.35
N THR A 44 -10.81 -5.66 -11.67
CA THR A 44 -9.37 -5.57 -11.90
C THR A 44 -8.71 -4.94 -10.69
N VAL A 45 -7.74 -5.61 -10.10
CA VAL A 45 -6.96 -5.07 -8.98
C VAL A 45 -5.58 -4.68 -9.49
N ASN A 46 -5.19 -3.42 -9.30
CA ASN A 46 -3.82 -2.98 -9.59
C ASN A 46 -3.05 -2.87 -8.28
N LEU A 47 -2.15 -3.82 -8.05
CA LEU A 47 -1.26 -3.86 -6.89
C LEU A 47 0.12 -3.34 -7.31
N VAL A 48 0.44 -2.13 -6.85
CA VAL A 48 1.68 -1.43 -7.17
C VAL A 48 2.54 -1.37 -5.92
N VAL A 49 3.71 -2.02 -5.94
CA VAL A 49 4.56 -2.25 -4.77
C VAL A 49 5.95 -1.64 -5.00
N GLN A 50 6.32 -0.69 -4.15
CA GLN A 50 7.66 -0.11 -4.09
C GLN A 50 8.51 -0.84 -3.04
N CYS A 51 9.59 -1.51 -3.48
CA CYS A 51 10.41 -2.39 -2.62
C CYS A 51 11.90 -2.03 -2.55
N GLY A 52 12.33 -0.85 -3.00
CA GLY A 52 13.76 -0.51 -2.98
C GLY A 52 14.60 -1.55 -3.74
N SER A 53 15.78 -1.91 -3.21
CA SER A 53 16.71 -2.86 -3.83
C SER A 53 16.26 -4.32 -3.80
N THR A 54 15.29 -4.70 -2.96
CA THR A 54 14.83 -6.09 -2.80
C THR A 54 13.71 -6.47 -3.77
N TYR A 55 13.24 -5.53 -4.61
CA TYR A 55 12.11 -5.71 -5.53
C TYR A 55 12.23 -6.95 -6.43
N GLN A 56 13.43 -7.25 -6.95
CA GLN A 56 13.64 -8.39 -7.83
C GLN A 56 13.54 -9.72 -7.08
N GLN A 57 14.05 -9.78 -5.86
CA GLN A 57 14.03 -10.97 -5.02
C GLN A 57 12.59 -11.28 -4.56
N LEU A 58 11.88 -10.28 -4.05
CA LEU A 58 10.48 -10.41 -3.63
C LEU A 58 9.58 -10.79 -4.81
N PHE A 59 9.73 -10.11 -5.96
CA PHE A 59 8.95 -10.45 -7.14
C PHE A 59 9.21 -11.90 -7.57
N SER A 60 10.47 -12.33 -7.62
CA SER A 60 10.81 -13.70 -7.99
C SER A 60 10.26 -14.74 -7.00
N LYS A 61 10.31 -14.45 -5.69
CA LYS A 61 9.79 -15.31 -4.62
C LYS A 61 8.29 -15.56 -4.78
N TYR A 62 7.51 -14.50 -5.03
CA TYR A 62 6.04 -14.59 -5.04
C TYR A 62 5.43 -14.85 -6.42
N MET A 63 6.08 -14.43 -7.50
CA MET A 63 5.47 -14.43 -8.84
C MET A 63 5.94 -15.57 -9.75
N ASN A 64 7.08 -16.21 -9.48
CA ASN A 64 7.67 -17.17 -10.43
C ASN A 64 6.96 -18.53 -10.51
N ASN A 65 6.15 -18.93 -9.52
CA ASN A 65 5.70 -20.33 -9.43
C ASN A 65 4.18 -20.58 -9.37
N GLN A 66 3.32 -19.56 -9.41
CA GLN A 66 1.89 -19.76 -9.07
C GLN A 66 0.86 -19.39 -10.15
N PHE A 67 1.21 -18.65 -11.20
CA PHE A 67 0.18 -18.08 -12.09
C PHE A 67 0.58 -18.08 -13.57
N LYS A 68 -0.38 -18.42 -14.44
CA LYS A 68 -0.25 -18.33 -15.90
C LYS A 68 0.11 -16.90 -16.29
N GLU A 69 1.19 -16.74 -17.05
CA GLU A 69 1.60 -15.45 -17.56
C GLU A 69 0.54 -14.89 -18.51
N SER A 70 0.12 -13.65 -18.25
CA SER A 70 -0.65 -12.87 -19.20
C SER A 70 -0.02 -11.48 -19.33
N THR A 71 -0.11 -10.92 -20.53
CA THR A 71 0.34 -9.55 -20.80
C THR A 71 -0.47 -8.59 -19.95
N VAL A 72 0.23 -7.64 -19.31
CA VAL A 72 -0.41 -6.56 -18.55
C VAL A 72 -1.43 -5.85 -19.43
N ASP A 73 -2.58 -5.52 -18.86
CA ASP A 73 -3.62 -4.79 -19.57
C ASP A 73 -3.18 -3.35 -19.92
N LYS A 74 -4.06 -2.61 -20.60
CA LYS A 74 -3.77 -1.24 -21.05
C LYS A 74 -3.39 -0.32 -19.88
N GLN A 75 -4.06 -0.47 -18.74
CA GLN A 75 -3.86 0.38 -17.57
C GLN A 75 -2.53 0.07 -16.89
N GLY A 76 -2.21 -1.20 -16.67
CA GLY A 76 -0.91 -1.53 -16.09
C GLY A 76 0.26 -1.16 -17.00
N LYS A 77 0.09 -1.17 -18.33
CA LYS A 77 1.08 -0.62 -19.28
C LYS A 77 1.24 0.90 -19.13
N GLU A 78 0.15 1.62 -18.93
CA GLU A 78 0.19 3.06 -18.66
C GLU A 78 0.93 3.37 -17.35
N LEU A 79 0.61 2.63 -16.27
CA LEU A 79 1.31 2.75 -14.98
C LEU A 79 2.82 2.49 -15.12
N ILE A 80 3.21 1.44 -15.85
CA ILE A 80 4.61 1.13 -16.16
C ILE A 80 5.28 2.27 -16.94
N HIS A 81 4.58 2.83 -17.92
CA HIS A 81 5.11 3.95 -18.70
C HIS A 81 5.34 5.20 -17.83
N ILE A 82 4.41 5.50 -16.92
CA ILE A 82 4.51 6.63 -15.98
C ILE A 82 5.66 6.46 -14.99
N LEU A 83 5.88 5.23 -14.50
CA LEU A 83 6.99 4.92 -13.60
C LEU A 83 8.34 5.37 -14.18
N ASN A 84 8.48 5.37 -15.51
CA ASN A 84 9.66 5.87 -16.23
C ASN A 84 10.98 5.33 -15.65
N THR A 85 10.98 4.03 -15.35
CA THR A 85 12.12 3.30 -14.78
C THR A 85 12.26 1.96 -15.49
N ASN A 86 13.48 1.45 -15.58
CA ASN A 86 13.75 0.09 -16.03
C ASN A 86 13.78 -0.89 -14.84
N ASP A 87 13.80 -0.37 -13.62
CA ASP A 87 13.91 -1.14 -12.38
C ASP A 87 12.52 -1.56 -11.88
N TYR A 88 11.81 -2.31 -12.73
CA TYR A 88 10.50 -2.86 -12.41
C TYR A 88 10.36 -4.30 -12.90
N ARG A 89 9.40 -4.99 -12.30
CA ARG A 89 8.88 -6.29 -12.71
C ARG A 89 7.38 -6.24 -12.59
N ASN A 90 6.69 -6.91 -13.51
CA ASN A 90 5.23 -6.91 -13.53
C ASN A 90 4.71 -8.28 -13.94
N LYS A 91 3.52 -8.61 -13.46
CA LYS A 91 2.79 -9.81 -13.86
C LYS A 91 1.30 -9.54 -13.77
N SER A 92 0.54 -10.04 -14.74
CA SER A 92 -0.91 -10.04 -14.67
C SER A 92 -1.41 -11.47 -14.44
N ILE A 93 -2.25 -11.62 -13.42
CA ILE A 93 -2.73 -12.87 -12.85
C ILE A 93 -4.25 -12.90 -12.99
N SER A 94 -4.79 -13.98 -13.56
CA SER A 94 -6.23 -14.25 -13.49
C SER A 94 -6.48 -15.19 -12.32
N VAL A 95 -7.12 -14.69 -11.26
CA VAL A 95 -7.44 -15.50 -10.07
C VAL A 95 -8.69 -16.35 -10.34
N ASN A 96 -9.68 -15.79 -11.04
CA ASN A 96 -10.86 -16.48 -11.56
C ASN A 96 -11.45 -15.69 -12.76
N ASP A 97 -12.61 -16.11 -13.29
CA ASP A 97 -13.24 -15.46 -14.46
C ASP A 97 -13.69 -14.00 -14.22
N LYS A 98 -13.77 -13.59 -12.95
CA LYS A 98 -14.23 -12.26 -12.51
C LYS A 98 -13.11 -11.40 -11.93
N LEU A 99 -12.04 -11.97 -11.39
CA LEU A 99 -10.94 -11.26 -10.74
C LEU A 99 -9.65 -11.38 -11.54
N ARG A 100 -9.17 -10.23 -12.00
CA ARG A 100 -7.84 -10.05 -12.58
C ARG A 100 -7.00 -9.20 -11.64
N VAL A 101 -5.73 -9.56 -11.44
CA VAL A 101 -4.80 -8.81 -10.61
C VAL A 101 -3.55 -8.47 -11.41
N ASN A 102 -3.26 -7.19 -11.54
CA ASN A 102 -2.01 -6.68 -12.09
C ASN A 102 -1.07 -6.35 -10.94
N VAL A 103 0.08 -7.01 -10.90
CA VAL A 103 1.09 -6.82 -9.88
C VAL A 103 2.29 -6.13 -10.52
N ILE A 104 2.70 -4.98 -9.97
CA ILE A 104 3.85 -4.21 -10.44
C ILE A 104 4.78 -3.96 -9.24
N PHE A 105 5.98 -4.53 -9.29
CA PHE A 105 7.05 -4.29 -8.33
C PHE A 105 8.07 -3.36 -8.96
N PHE A 106 8.52 -2.36 -8.22
CA PHE A 106 9.58 -1.47 -8.70
C PHE A 106 10.46 -0.97 -7.54
N ASN A 107 11.65 -0.49 -7.89
CA ASN A 107 12.61 0.05 -6.92
C ASN A 107 12.29 1.50 -6.55
N LEU A 108 12.77 2.43 -7.38
CA LEU A 108 12.59 3.87 -7.21
C LEU A 108 12.08 4.45 -8.53
N SER A 109 11.22 5.46 -8.41
CA SER A 109 10.73 6.23 -9.54
C SER A 109 10.79 7.71 -9.20
N THR A 110 11.15 8.53 -10.18
CA THR A 110 11.12 9.99 -10.08
C THR A 110 9.71 10.55 -10.27
N ASN A 111 8.75 9.72 -10.69
CA ASN A 111 7.39 10.12 -11.05
C ASN A 111 6.31 9.59 -10.09
N ILE A 112 6.65 9.29 -8.84
CA ILE A 112 5.71 8.75 -7.84
C ILE A 112 4.45 9.61 -7.69
N ASN A 113 4.59 10.94 -7.62
CA ASN A 113 3.42 11.81 -7.49
C ASN A 113 2.46 11.69 -8.68
N LYS A 114 3.00 11.60 -9.90
CA LYS A 114 2.21 11.39 -11.11
C LYS A 114 1.58 10.00 -11.11
N LEU A 115 2.34 8.97 -10.73
CA LEU A 115 1.83 7.61 -10.56
C LEU A 115 0.65 7.57 -9.60
N LEU A 116 0.78 8.14 -8.39
CA LEU A 116 -0.27 8.14 -7.37
C LEU A 116 -1.52 8.92 -7.81
N SER A 117 -1.35 10.01 -8.57
CA SER A 117 -2.48 10.77 -9.12
C SER A 117 -3.30 9.98 -10.14
N ILE A 118 -2.63 9.17 -10.97
CA ILE A 118 -3.27 8.38 -12.03
C ILE A 118 -3.78 7.05 -11.49
N LEU A 119 -3.01 6.42 -10.61
CA LEU A 119 -3.40 5.21 -9.89
C LEU A 119 -4.61 5.47 -8.98
N ASN A 120 -4.69 6.64 -8.35
CA ASN A 120 -5.77 7.03 -7.44
C ASN A 120 -6.16 5.89 -6.47
N PRO A 121 -5.22 5.45 -5.61
CA PRO A 121 -5.38 4.22 -4.84
C PRO A 121 -6.59 4.28 -3.90
N ASN A 122 -7.29 3.16 -3.79
CA ASN A 122 -8.32 2.93 -2.78
C ASN A 122 -7.70 2.67 -1.41
N LEU A 123 -6.53 2.01 -1.41
CA LEU A 123 -5.78 1.64 -0.23
C LEU A 123 -4.29 1.90 -0.44
N VAL A 124 -3.66 2.54 0.53
CA VAL A 124 -2.22 2.68 0.65
C VAL A 124 -1.76 1.91 1.88
N ILE A 125 -0.81 1.00 1.69
CA ILE A 125 -0.11 0.30 2.78
C ILE A 125 1.30 0.84 2.82
N THR A 126 1.68 1.44 3.93
CA THR A 126 3.02 2.02 4.11
C THR A 126 3.64 1.53 5.40
N HIS A 127 4.95 1.44 5.45
CA HIS A 127 5.66 1.47 6.73
C HIS A 127 5.53 2.87 7.36
N ALA A 128 5.69 2.97 8.68
CA ALA A 128 5.59 4.22 9.44
C ALA A 128 6.74 5.23 9.21
N GLY A 129 7.30 5.26 7.99
CA GLY A 129 8.23 6.31 7.56
C GLY A 129 7.49 7.63 7.32
N THR A 130 7.97 8.71 7.92
CA THR A 130 7.32 10.04 7.90
C THR A 130 7.06 10.55 6.47
N GLY A 131 8.02 10.38 5.55
CA GLY A 131 7.87 10.82 4.16
C GLY A 131 6.77 10.06 3.42
N SER A 132 6.80 8.72 3.46
CA SER A 132 5.81 7.88 2.81
C SER A 132 4.39 8.07 3.36
N LEU A 133 4.27 8.33 4.67
CA LEU A 133 2.99 8.60 5.31
C LEU A 133 2.40 9.95 4.85
N LEU A 134 3.21 11.01 4.79
CA LEU A 134 2.79 12.32 4.30
C LEU A 134 2.39 12.28 2.82
N ASP A 135 3.13 11.54 2.00
CA ASP A 135 2.79 11.32 0.59
C ASP A 135 1.44 10.62 0.44
N ALA A 136 1.16 9.60 1.26
CA ALA A 136 -0.13 8.92 1.28
C ALA A 136 -1.27 9.87 1.69
N MET A 137 -1.05 10.74 2.67
CA MET A 137 -2.05 11.72 3.15
C MET A 137 -2.36 12.82 2.13
N ASN A 138 -1.47 13.07 1.18
CA ASN A 138 -1.74 13.99 0.06
C ASN A 138 -2.76 13.43 -0.93
N ILE A 139 -3.03 12.13 -0.92
CA ILE A 139 -4.00 11.50 -1.80
C ILE A 139 -5.42 11.76 -1.26
N GLN A 140 -6.32 12.15 -2.16
CA GLN A 140 -7.71 12.39 -1.79
C GLN A 140 -8.48 11.07 -1.71
N ASN A 141 -9.33 10.92 -0.69
CA ASN A 141 -10.24 9.79 -0.53
C ASN A 141 -9.58 8.40 -0.55
N VAL A 142 -8.40 8.29 0.04
CA VAL A 142 -7.63 7.04 0.20
C VAL A 142 -7.74 6.50 1.62
N LYS A 143 -7.74 5.18 1.78
CA LYS A 143 -7.48 4.53 3.06
C LYS A 143 -5.99 4.35 3.26
N ILE A 144 -5.47 4.68 4.43
CA ILE A 144 -4.05 4.56 4.73
C ILE A 144 -3.90 3.58 5.88
N LEU A 145 -3.17 2.49 5.63
CA LEU A 145 -2.78 1.51 6.63
C LEU A 145 -1.27 1.65 6.85
N THR A 146 -0.87 2.03 8.05
CA THR A 146 0.55 2.19 8.40
C THR A 146 0.99 1.05 9.30
N VAL A 147 2.17 0.49 9.03
CA VAL A 147 2.76 -0.58 9.84
C VAL A 147 4.05 -0.07 10.47
N VAL A 148 4.10 -0.07 11.80
CA VAL A 148 5.28 0.35 12.54
C VAL A 148 6.37 -0.71 12.41
N ASN A 149 7.57 -0.26 12.02
CA ASN A 149 8.74 -1.12 11.97
C ASN A 149 9.38 -1.19 13.37
N THR A 150 8.99 -2.18 14.16
CA THR A 150 9.51 -2.40 15.52
C THR A 150 11.00 -2.70 15.57
N SER A 151 11.62 -3.07 14.44
CA SER A 151 13.07 -3.31 14.35
C SER A 151 13.86 -2.00 14.28
N LEU A 152 13.20 -0.87 14.00
CA LEU A 152 13.81 0.46 14.06
C LEU A 152 13.53 1.06 15.44
N MET A 153 14.60 1.33 16.19
CA MET A 153 14.60 1.82 17.59
C MET A 153 13.88 3.17 17.82
N ASN A 154 13.30 3.79 16.80
CA ASN A 154 12.74 5.13 16.89
C ASN A 154 11.23 5.06 17.15
N ASN A 155 10.85 5.12 18.43
CA ASN A 155 9.46 5.19 18.90
C ASN A 155 8.65 6.35 18.28
N HIS A 156 9.32 7.35 17.69
CA HIS A 156 8.68 8.47 17.00
C HIS A 156 7.78 8.04 15.83
N GLN A 157 8.10 6.94 15.15
CA GLN A 157 7.23 6.42 14.08
C GLN A 157 5.86 6.00 14.63
N LEU A 158 5.85 5.38 15.82
CA LEU A 158 4.64 4.96 16.51
C LEU A 158 3.85 6.15 17.03
N GLU A 159 4.51 7.13 17.65
CA GLU A 159 3.86 8.35 18.17
C GLU A 159 3.09 9.09 17.07
N ILE A 160 3.73 9.28 15.93
CA ILE A 160 3.11 9.95 14.76
C ILE A 160 1.94 9.12 14.22
N ALA A 161 2.13 7.80 14.07
CA ALA A 161 1.10 6.92 13.53
C ALA A 161 -0.15 6.85 14.45
N VAL A 162 0.05 6.76 15.77
CA VAL A 162 -1.04 6.77 16.76
C VAL A 162 -1.78 8.10 16.75
N LYS A 163 -1.07 9.24 16.67
CA LYS A 163 -1.72 10.55 16.57
C LYS A 163 -2.61 10.63 15.34
N PHE A 164 -2.14 10.17 14.19
CA PHE A 164 -2.96 10.16 12.98
C PHE A 164 -4.15 9.18 13.06
N GLU A 165 -4.01 8.08 13.78
CA GLU A 165 -5.12 7.17 14.05
C GLU A 165 -6.18 7.82 14.96
N GLU A 166 -5.78 8.57 15.99
CA GLU A 166 -6.69 9.37 16.83
C GLU A 166 -7.50 10.40 16.01
N TYR A 167 -6.90 10.93 14.94
CA TYR A 167 -7.58 11.82 14.00
C TYR A 167 -8.48 11.10 12.98
N GLY A 168 -8.48 9.77 12.95
CA GLY A 168 -9.26 8.95 12.03
C GLY A 168 -8.79 9.04 10.58
N VAL A 169 -7.53 9.42 10.35
CA VAL A 169 -6.97 9.60 9.00
C VAL A 169 -6.12 8.43 8.54
N VAL A 170 -5.63 7.60 9.47
CA VAL A 170 -4.87 6.38 9.19
C VAL A 170 -5.32 5.26 10.13
N THR A 171 -5.15 4.01 9.70
CA THR A 171 -5.22 2.84 10.57
C THR A 171 -3.79 2.45 10.92
N CYS A 172 -3.46 2.37 12.21
CA CYS A 172 -2.10 2.06 12.67
C CYS A 172 -2.00 0.60 13.14
N CYS A 173 -1.07 -0.14 12.53
CA CYS A 173 -0.64 -1.44 13.03
C CYS A 173 0.69 -1.27 13.76
N LYS A 174 0.73 -1.62 15.05
CA LYS A 174 1.91 -1.47 15.92
C LYS A 174 3.04 -2.42 15.56
N ASP A 175 2.72 -3.53 14.91
CA ASP A 175 3.67 -4.52 14.44
C ASP A 175 3.13 -5.31 13.24
N LEU A 176 3.96 -6.21 12.69
CA LEU A 176 3.56 -7.11 11.62
C LEU A 176 2.46 -8.10 12.03
N LEU A 177 2.33 -8.42 13.32
CA LEU A 177 1.33 -9.37 13.81
C LEU A 177 -0.07 -8.76 13.81
N GLU A 178 -0.20 -7.49 14.20
CA GLU A 178 -1.42 -6.70 14.10
C GLU A 178 -1.79 -6.46 12.63
N PHE A 179 -0.79 -6.12 11.80
CA PHE A 179 -0.98 -6.02 10.36
C PHE A 179 -1.55 -7.31 9.76
N LYS A 180 -0.96 -8.46 10.10
CA LYS A 180 -1.45 -9.78 9.69
C LYS A 180 -2.92 -10.00 10.09
N LYS A 181 -3.30 -9.66 11.32
CA LYS A 181 -4.68 -9.81 11.80
C LYS A 181 -5.64 -8.92 11.03
N GLU A 182 -5.27 -7.67 10.72
CA GLU A 182 -6.12 -6.76 9.95
C GLU A 182 -6.30 -7.22 8.49
N ILE A 183 -5.24 -7.71 7.85
CA ILE A 183 -5.33 -8.29 6.50
C ILE A 183 -6.20 -9.56 6.50
N GLN A 184 -6.10 -10.40 7.54
CA GLN A 184 -6.95 -11.59 7.70
C GLN A 184 -8.43 -11.26 7.96
N ARG A 185 -8.73 -10.14 8.62
CA ARG A 185 -10.10 -9.67 8.85
C ARG A 185 -10.74 -9.11 7.59
N GLY A 186 -9.94 -8.57 6.66
CA GLY A 186 -10.41 -8.03 5.39
C GLY A 186 -11.18 -6.70 5.49
N SER A 187 -11.34 -6.15 6.69
CA SER A 187 -11.96 -4.84 6.99
C SER A 187 -11.37 -3.72 6.14
N VAL A 188 -10.05 -3.77 5.96
CA VAL A 188 -9.24 -2.78 5.23
C VAL A 188 -9.62 -2.70 3.75
N PHE A 189 -9.99 -3.82 3.12
CA PHE A 189 -10.29 -3.89 1.70
C PHE A 189 -11.67 -3.35 1.33
N THR A 190 -12.54 -3.08 2.32
CA THR A 190 -13.90 -2.59 2.07
C THR A 190 -13.91 -1.27 1.29
N ILE A 191 -14.85 -1.11 0.36
CA ILE A 191 -14.89 0.05 -0.57
C ILE A 191 -15.53 1.29 0.05
N LYS A 192 -16.04 1.21 1.28
CA LYS A 192 -16.53 2.38 2.00
C LYS A 192 -15.37 3.37 2.20
N LYS A 193 -15.31 4.39 1.34
CA LYS A 193 -14.53 5.60 1.53
C LYS A 193 -15.05 6.21 2.82
N GLU A 194 -14.32 6.07 3.93
CA GLU A 194 -14.73 6.72 5.17
C GLU A 194 -14.67 8.23 4.94
N THR A 195 -15.86 8.81 4.84
CA THR A 195 -16.20 10.24 4.77
C THR A 195 -16.03 10.87 6.15
N GLY A 196 -14.90 10.60 6.80
CA GLY A 196 -14.53 11.09 8.12
C GLY A 196 -13.27 11.94 8.09
N LYS A 197 -12.92 12.58 6.97
CA LYS A 197 -11.85 13.58 6.99
C LYS A 197 -12.32 14.75 7.85
N LYS A 198 -11.91 14.81 9.12
CA LYS A 198 -11.68 16.11 9.76
C LYS A 198 -10.69 16.83 8.85
N GLU A 199 -11.05 18.02 8.36
CA GLU A 199 -10.11 18.86 7.63
C GLU A 199 -8.88 19.08 8.51
N MET A 200 -7.77 18.44 8.16
CA MET A 200 -6.49 18.78 8.76
C MET A 200 -6.08 20.13 8.20
N THR A 201 -6.27 21.19 8.98
CA THR A 201 -5.64 22.48 8.72
C THR A 201 -4.12 22.27 8.75
N ARG A 202 -3.50 22.32 7.57
CA ARG A 202 -2.05 22.33 7.42
C ARG A 202 -1.53 23.66 7.93
N GLY A 203 -0.75 23.65 9.00
CA GLY A 203 -0.18 24.86 9.59
C GLY A 203 0.16 24.69 11.06
N PHE A 204 0.78 25.72 11.63
CA PHE A 204 1.03 25.79 13.06
C PHE A 204 -0.29 25.90 13.80
N ASN A 205 -0.59 24.92 14.64
CA ASN A 205 -1.72 24.99 15.55
C ASN A 205 -1.18 25.35 16.95
N LYS A 206 -1.62 26.49 17.49
CA LYS A 206 -1.19 27.02 18.80
C LYS A 206 -1.36 26.01 19.95
N SER A 207 -2.24 25.03 19.80
CA SER A 207 -2.42 23.95 20.80
C SER A 207 -1.29 22.92 20.82
N PHE A 208 -0.39 22.90 19.82
CA PHE A 208 0.82 22.07 19.79
C PHE A 208 2.08 22.84 20.21
N ASN A 209 1.94 24.07 20.72
CA ASN A 209 3.10 24.88 21.12
C ASN A 209 3.85 24.27 22.32
N ASP A 210 3.16 23.47 23.12
CA ASP A 210 3.70 22.79 24.29
C ASP A 210 4.01 21.30 24.03
N ASP A 211 3.60 20.77 22.87
CA ASP A 211 3.96 19.42 22.44
C ASP A 211 5.30 19.50 21.71
N ILE A 212 6.38 19.11 22.40
CA ILE A 212 7.70 19.01 21.80
C ILE A 212 7.67 17.90 20.74
N LEU A 213 7.40 18.29 19.49
CA LEU A 213 7.76 17.47 18.34
C LEU A 213 9.29 17.57 18.21
N LEU A 214 10.00 16.63 18.82
CA LEU A 214 11.43 16.42 18.58
C LEU A 214 11.58 16.00 17.11
N PHE A 215 11.98 16.94 16.27
CA PHE A 215 12.40 16.71 14.89
C PHE A 215 13.87 16.27 14.84
#